data_AF-M7N3V2-F1
#
_entry.id   AF-M7N3V2-F1
#
_cell.length_a   1.000
_cell.length_b   1.000
_cell.length_c   1.000
_cell.angle_alpha   90.00
_cell.angle_beta   90.00
_cell.angle_gamma   90.00
#
_symmetry.space_group_name_H-M   'P 1'
#
loop_
_entity.id
_entity.type
_entity.pdbx_description
1 polymer ?
#
loop_
_entity_poly.entity_id
_entity_poly.type
_entity_poly.pdbx_seq_one_letter_code
_entity_poly.pdbx_strand_id
1 'polypeptide(L)'
;MDHRVKYFLPCLVNREFTLLAVWTHQNNSPTFGYIGQFWKYLQVNKAHFSNLLIAGDFNSNAIWDTWDRWWSHSDVVRELGEMGIKSLYHALTREEQGKETNPTYYHHKKPERPYHIDYLFGSPVFKNSLTKLEIGESDRWLRLSDHLPIIGEFKK
;
A
#
# COMPACT_ATOMS: atom_id res chain seq x y z
N MET A 1 4.10 23.90 11.07
CA MET A 1 4.72 22.55 11.11
C MET A 1 4.90 22.09 9.68
N ASP A 2 6.00 21.44 9.31
CA ASP A 2 6.22 21.00 7.93
C ASP A 2 5.22 19.87 7.60
N HIS A 3 4.21 20.18 6.78
CA HIS A 3 3.21 19.22 6.30
C HIS A 3 3.67 18.48 5.04
N ARG A 4 4.90 18.73 4.56
CA ARG A 4 5.41 18.10 3.35
C ARG A 4 5.79 16.66 3.62
N VAL A 5 5.16 15.77 2.87
CA VAL A 5 5.56 14.39 2.73
C VAL A 5 6.35 14.22 1.44
N LYS A 6 7.41 13.41 1.43
CA LYS A 6 8.44 13.46 0.37
C LYS A 6 8.18 12.53 -0.81
N TYR A 7 7.73 11.30 -0.55
CA TYR A 7 7.72 10.25 -1.57
C TYR A 7 6.29 9.78 -1.89
N PHE A 8 5.51 10.74 -2.38
CA PHE A 8 4.17 10.54 -2.91
C PHE A 8 4.13 11.16 -4.30
N LEU A 9 3.95 10.34 -5.32
CA LEU A 9 3.98 10.78 -6.71
C LEU A 9 2.65 10.45 -7.39
N PRO A 10 1.70 11.40 -7.44
CA PRO A 10 0.51 11.27 -8.25
C PRO A 10 0.85 11.45 -9.74
N CYS A 11 0.40 10.52 -10.57
CA CYS A 11 0.55 10.55 -12.02
C CYS A 11 -0.81 10.31 -12.67
N LEU A 12 -1.21 11.18 -13.59
CA LEU A 12 -2.42 10.98 -14.38
C LEU A 12 -2.09 10.10 -15.59
N VAL A 13 -2.56 8.86 -15.58
CA VAL A 13 -2.29 7.88 -16.64
C VAL A 13 -3.34 8.01 -17.73
N ASN A 14 -2.90 8.25 -18.97
CA ASN A 14 -3.74 8.40 -20.16
C ASN A 14 -4.90 9.42 -20.04
N ARG A 15 -4.86 10.33 -19.04
CA ARG A 15 -6.00 11.20 -18.66
C ARG A 15 -7.24 10.45 -18.19
N GLU A 16 -7.10 9.20 -17.78
CA GLU A 16 -8.22 8.33 -17.36
C GLU A 16 -8.28 8.15 -15.84
N PHE A 17 -7.13 7.90 -15.20
CA PHE A 17 -7.07 7.63 -13.77
C PHE A 17 -5.77 8.13 -13.15
N THR A 18 -5.80 8.32 -11.83
CA THR A 18 -4.60 8.66 -11.06
C THR A 18 -3.90 7.40 -10.60
N LEU A 19 -2.60 7.28 -10.86
CA LEU A 19 -1.70 6.36 -10.18
C LEU A 19 -0.95 7.15 -9.09
N LEU A 20 -1.16 6.81 -7.83
CA LEU A 20 -0.40 7.34 -6.71
C LEU A 20 0.68 6.34 -6.32
N ALA A 21 1.93 6.62 -6.68
CA ALA A 21 3.07 5.87 -6.18
C ALA A 21 3.40 6.34 -4.74
N VAL A 22 3.57 5.38 -3.83
CA VAL A 22 3.78 5.60 -2.40
C VAL A 22 5.10 4.98 -1.95
N TRP A 23 5.86 5.74 -1.18
CA TRP A 23 6.90 5.18 -0.33
C TRP A 23 6.86 5.86 1.04
N THR A 24 6.38 5.13 2.05
CA THR A 24 6.50 5.61 3.42
C THR A 24 7.82 5.13 4.01
N HIS A 25 8.52 6.01 4.70
CA HIS A 25 9.88 5.73 5.15
C HIS A 25 10.09 6.22 6.60
N GLN A 26 11.22 5.85 7.19
CA GLN A 26 11.61 6.44 8.46
C GLN A 26 11.89 7.93 8.25
N ASN A 27 11.23 8.79 9.02
CA ASN A 27 11.51 10.22 9.02
C ASN A 27 11.80 10.70 10.45
N ASN A 28 12.28 11.94 10.58
CA ASN A 28 12.59 12.54 11.89
C ASN A 28 11.32 13.01 12.64
N SER A 29 10.11 12.68 12.18
CA SER A 29 8.89 13.01 12.90
C SER A 29 8.67 11.99 14.01
N PRO A 30 8.59 12.40 15.29
CA PRO A 30 8.32 11.47 16.39
C PRO A 30 6.91 10.87 16.32
N THR A 31 6.00 11.50 15.57
CA THR A 31 4.58 11.15 15.54
C THR A 31 4.17 10.51 14.21
N PHE A 32 4.67 11.00 13.07
CA PHE A 32 4.20 10.58 11.74
C PHE A 32 5.34 10.00 10.88
N GLY A 33 6.08 9.06 11.43
CA GLY A 33 6.94 8.16 10.65
C GLY A 33 6.11 7.12 9.88
N TYR A 34 6.69 6.57 8.81
CA TYR A 34 6.09 5.46 8.04
C TYR A 34 4.62 5.73 7.66
N ILE A 35 3.69 4.84 7.99
CA ILE A 35 2.26 4.92 7.63
C ILE A 35 1.58 6.24 8.01
N GLY A 36 2.04 6.90 9.08
CA GLY A 36 1.54 8.23 9.46
C GLY A 36 1.76 9.30 8.38
N GLN A 37 2.76 9.11 7.50
CA GLN A 37 2.96 9.96 6.33
C GLN A 37 1.85 9.78 5.29
N PHE A 38 1.46 8.53 5.00
CA PHE A 38 0.35 8.28 4.08
C PHE A 38 -0.96 8.78 4.68
N TRP A 39 -1.20 8.59 5.99
CA TRP A 39 -2.38 9.16 6.65
C TRP A 39 -2.46 10.69 6.48
N LYS A 40 -1.34 11.41 6.69
CA LYS A 40 -1.28 12.86 6.43
C LYS A 40 -1.57 13.20 4.97
N TYR A 41 -0.93 12.49 4.03
CA TYR A 41 -1.17 12.70 2.61
C TYR A 41 -2.64 12.51 2.27
N LEU A 42 -3.24 11.43 2.77
CA LEU A 42 -4.64 11.11 2.63
C LEU A 42 -5.49 12.29 3.12
N GLN A 43 -5.35 12.72 4.38
CA GLN A 43 -6.17 13.82 4.94
C GLN A 43 -6.17 15.09 4.08
N VAL A 44 -5.02 15.47 3.52
CA VAL A 44 -4.89 16.68 2.71
C VAL A 44 -5.48 16.50 1.31
N ASN A 45 -5.45 15.29 0.76
CA ASN A 45 -5.75 15.03 -0.65
C ASN A 45 -7.03 14.19 -0.88
N LYS A 46 -7.81 13.86 0.16
CA LYS A 46 -9.01 13.00 0.06
C LYS A 46 -9.95 13.40 -1.08
N ALA A 47 -10.10 14.70 -1.35
CA ALA A 47 -10.96 15.21 -2.43
C ALA A 47 -10.55 14.73 -3.84
N HIS A 48 -9.31 14.27 -4.02
CA HIS A 48 -8.76 13.78 -5.30
C HIS A 48 -8.79 12.25 -5.43
N PHE A 49 -9.31 11.52 -4.44
CA PHE A 49 -9.27 10.05 -4.38
C PHE A 49 -10.57 9.44 -4.94
N SER A 50 -10.79 9.56 -6.26
CA SER A 50 -11.99 9.02 -6.94
C SER A 50 -11.65 7.85 -7.88
N ASN A 51 -10.99 8.11 -9.01
CA ASN A 51 -10.53 7.09 -9.96
C ASN A 51 -9.02 6.89 -9.82
N LEU A 52 -8.64 6.00 -8.90
CA LEU A 52 -7.29 5.94 -8.34
C LEU A 52 -6.81 4.50 -8.16
N LEU A 53 -5.56 4.26 -8.57
CA LEU A 53 -4.71 3.17 -8.08
C LEU A 53 -3.64 3.76 -7.16
N ILE A 54 -3.42 3.13 -6.01
CA ILE A 54 -2.35 3.47 -5.08
C ILE A 54 -1.42 2.27 -5.00
N ALA A 55 -0.13 2.47 -5.25
CA ALA A 55 0.82 1.38 -5.29
C ALA A 55 2.15 1.78 -4.64
N GLY A 56 2.74 0.87 -3.88
CA GLY A 56 4.13 0.99 -3.43
C GLY A 56 4.36 0.45 -2.02
N ASP A 57 5.47 0.88 -1.44
CA ASP A 57 5.97 0.42 -0.14
C ASP A 57 5.35 1.27 0.98
N PHE A 58 4.46 0.66 1.76
CA PHE A 58 3.82 1.32 2.88
C PHE A 58 4.62 1.19 4.18
N ASN A 59 5.67 0.35 4.24
CA ASN A 59 6.42 0.01 5.45
C ASN A 59 5.50 -0.16 6.68
N SER A 60 4.39 -0.88 6.48
CA SER A 60 3.28 -0.93 7.41
C SER A 60 2.48 -2.21 7.22
N ASN A 61 1.89 -2.69 8.30
CA ASN A 61 1.02 -3.85 8.33
C ASN A 61 0.24 -3.81 9.66
N ALA A 62 -0.97 -4.38 9.69
CA ALA A 62 -1.81 -4.41 10.89
C ALA A 62 -1.16 -5.14 12.09
N ILE A 63 -0.20 -6.07 11.86
CA ILE A 63 0.55 -6.73 12.96
C ILE A 63 1.35 -5.74 13.82
N TRP A 64 1.61 -4.53 13.32
CA TRP A 64 2.34 -3.47 14.03
C TRP A 64 1.45 -2.33 14.51
N ASP A 65 0.13 -2.50 14.46
CA ASP A 65 -0.80 -1.48 14.95
C ASP A 65 -0.62 -1.24 16.45
N THR A 66 -0.68 0.03 16.83
CA THR A 66 -0.55 0.48 18.21
C THR A 66 -1.83 1.22 18.61
N TRP A 67 -2.42 0.84 19.75
CA TRP A 67 -3.72 1.35 20.21
C TRP A 67 -3.78 2.88 20.41
N ASP A 68 -2.65 3.54 20.64
CA ASP A 68 -2.54 4.97 20.90
C ASP A 68 -2.32 5.81 19.62
N ARG A 69 -2.39 5.21 18.42
CA ARG A 69 -2.22 5.89 17.13
C ARG A 69 -3.44 5.73 16.25
N TRP A 70 -4.24 6.79 16.13
CA TRP A 70 -5.39 6.85 15.21
C TRP A 70 -5.00 6.93 13.71
N TRP A 71 -3.70 6.88 13.40
CA TRP A 71 -3.14 6.81 12.04
C TRP A 71 -2.46 5.45 11.79
N SER A 72 -2.90 4.42 12.50
CA SER A 72 -2.44 3.03 12.35
C SER A 72 -2.68 2.50 10.92
N HIS A 73 -2.12 1.33 10.62
CA HIS A 73 -2.38 0.67 9.34
C HIS A 73 -3.88 0.39 9.18
N SER A 74 -4.50 -0.21 10.20
CA SER A 74 -5.92 -0.52 10.16
C SER A 74 -6.79 0.72 10.04
N ASP A 75 -6.44 1.84 10.69
CA ASP A 75 -7.19 3.09 10.55
C ASP A 75 -7.10 3.65 9.14
N VAL A 76 -5.90 3.66 8.54
CA VAL A 76 -5.71 4.08 7.16
C VAL A 76 -6.51 3.20 6.20
N VAL A 77 -6.46 1.88 6.37
CA VAL A 77 -7.21 0.94 5.53
C VAL A 77 -8.72 1.13 5.69
N ARG A 78 -9.20 1.38 6.91
CA ARG A 78 -10.61 1.69 7.19
C ARG A 78 -11.05 2.96 6.49
N GLU A 79 -10.29 4.05 6.61
CA GLU A 79 -10.59 5.32 5.95
C GLU A 79 -10.61 5.20 4.43
N LEU A 80 -9.65 4.48 3.83
CA LEU A 80 -9.69 4.15 2.39
C LEU A 80 -10.95 3.35 2.04
N GLY A 81 -11.31 2.38 2.88
CA GLY A 81 -12.50 1.53 2.72
C GLY A 81 -13.81 2.31 2.76
N GLU A 82 -13.93 3.33 3.61
CA GLU A 82 -15.06 4.28 3.67
C GLU A 82 -15.21 5.06 2.35
N MET A 83 -14.12 5.25 1.61
CA MET A 83 -14.09 5.87 0.28
C MET A 83 -14.27 4.84 -0.86
N GLY A 84 -14.49 3.56 -0.54
CA GLY A 84 -14.60 2.48 -1.51
C GLY A 84 -13.26 2.01 -2.11
N ILE A 85 -12.13 2.50 -1.60
CA ILE A 85 -10.78 2.12 -2.02
C ILE A 85 -10.34 0.93 -1.18
N LYS A 86 -9.94 -0.17 -1.82
CA LYS A 86 -9.61 -1.43 -1.13
C LYS A 86 -8.25 -1.94 -1.54
N SER A 87 -7.58 -2.64 -0.63
CA SER A 87 -6.41 -3.46 -0.99
C SER A 87 -6.88 -4.55 -1.95
N LEU A 88 -6.31 -4.58 -3.16
CA LEU A 88 -6.68 -5.51 -4.20
C LEU A 88 -6.28 -6.94 -3.85
N TYR A 89 -5.15 -7.11 -3.15
CA TYR A 89 -4.73 -8.39 -2.60
C TYR A 89 -5.82 -8.97 -1.68
N HIS A 90 -6.22 -8.22 -0.66
CA HIS A 90 -7.21 -8.67 0.32
C HIS A 90 -8.60 -8.87 -0.30
N ALA A 91 -8.96 -8.06 -1.30
CA ALA A 91 -10.20 -8.26 -2.04
C ALA A 91 -10.24 -9.58 -2.82
N LEU A 92 -9.09 -10.06 -3.31
CA LEU A 92 -8.96 -11.30 -4.07
C LEU A 92 -8.83 -12.53 -3.17
N THR A 93 -7.93 -12.48 -2.18
CA THR A 93 -7.61 -13.61 -1.30
C THR A 93 -8.63 -13.79 -0.17
N ARG A 94 -9.36 -12.72 0.17
CA ARG A 94 -10.24 -12.63 1.36
C ARG A 94 -9.50 -12.82 2.68
N GLU A 95 -8.18 -12.68 2.66
CA GLU A 95 -7.39 -12.63 3.89
C GLU A 95 -7.70 -11.35 4.66
N GLU A 96 -7.50 -11.40 5.97
CA GLU A 96 -7.61 -10.23 6.84
C GLU A 96 -6.29 -9.46 6.83
N GLN A 97 -6.35 -8.14 7.04
CA GLN A 97 -5.14 -7.33 7.23
C GLN A 97 -4.30 -7.89 8.38
N GLY A 98 -3.00 -8.06 8.17
CA GLY A 98 -2.09 -8.66 9.16
C GLY A 98 -2.13 -10.18 9.23
N LYS A 99 -2.92 -10.84 8.38
CA LYS A 99 -2.91 -12.30 8.20
C LYS A 99 -2.49 -12.70 6.78
N GLU A 100 -1.74 -11.83 6.10
CA GLU A 100 -1.30 -12.07 4.74
C GLU A 100 -0.37 -13.30 4.68
N THR A 101 -0.71 -14.27 3.83
CA THR A 101 0.10 -15.49 3.67
C THR A 101 1.22 -15.33 2.64
N ASN A 102 1.06 -14.40 1.70
CA ASN A 102 2.05 -14.13 0.66
C ASN A 102 2.83 -12.85 1.00
N PRO A 103 4.12 -12.94 1.37
CA PRO A 103 4.93 -11.78 1.69
C PRO A 103 5.33 -11.02 0.43
N THR A 104 5.52 -9.70 0.57
CA THR A 104 6.05 -8.81 -0.47
C THR A 104 7.47 -8.34 -0.15
N TYR A 105 7.95 -8.62 1.07
CA TYR A 105 9.26 -8.21 1.56
C TYR A 105 9.89 -9.31 2.43
N TYR A 106 11.20 -9.49 2.33
CA TYR A 106 11.98 -10.37 3.20
C TYR A 106 13.13 -9.61 3.82
N HIS A 107 13.06 -9.36 5.12
CA HIS A 107 14.02 -8.47 5.77
C HIS A 107 15.46 -8.96 5.64
N HIS A 108 16.33 -8.14 5.04
CA HIS A 108 17.70 -8.50 4.66
C HIS A 108 17.81 -9.74 3.76
N LYS A 109 16.82 -9.95 2.88
CA LYS A 109 16.73 -11.09 1.96
C LYS A 109 16.63 -12.46 2.67
N LYS A 110 16.15 -12.48 3.91
CA LYS A 110 16.05 -13.68 4.74
C LYS A 110 14.65 -14.31 4.65
N PRO A 111 14.50 -15.53 4.09
CA PRO A 111 13.20 -16.21 3.97
C PRO A 111 12.46 -16.39 5.30
N GLU A 112 13.19 -16.50 6.40
CA GLU A 112 12.63 -16.63 7.75
C GLU A 112 12.13 -15.29 8.35
N ARG A 113 12.21 -14.18 7.61
CA ARG A 113 11.71 -12.86 8.02
C ARG A 113 10.77 -12.25 6.97
N PRO A 114 9.66 -12.92 6.64
CA PRO A 114 8.70 -12.47 5.64
C PRO A 114 7.76 -11.39 6.19
N TYR A 115 7.42 -10.40 5.36
CA TYR A 115 6.42 -9.38 5.65
C TYR A 115 5.63 -9.00 4.40
N HIS A 116 4.40 -8.53 4.59
CA HIS A 116 3.59 -7.93 3.54
C HIS A 116 3.49 -6.42 3.83
N ILE A 117 4.29 -5.62 3.12
CA ILE A 117 4.41 -4.17 3.35
C ILE A 117 4.23 -3.33 2.08
N ASP A 118 4.42 -3.95 0.91
CA ASP A 118 4.03 -3.36 -0.37
C ASP A 118 2.56 -3.66 -0.63
N TYR A 119 1.81 -2.67 -1.10
CA TYR A 119 0.38 -2.81 -1.35
C TYR A 119 -0.03 -2.19 -2.69
N LEU A 120 -1.08 -2.78 -3.28
CA LEU A 120 -1.85 -2.22 -4.38
C LEU A 120 -3.30 -1.99 -3.91
N PHE A 121 -3.69 -0.73 -3.75
CA PHE A 121 -5.07 -0.33 -3.48
C PHE A 121 -5.72 0.21 -4.75
N GLY A 122 -7.02 -0.02 -4.90
CA GLY A 122 -7.77 0.49 -6.05
C GLY A 122 -9.17 0.94 -5.67
N SER A 123 -9.64 1.97 -6.37
CA SER A 123 -11.05 2.37 -6.36
C SER A 123 -11.95 1.26 -6.95
N PRO A 124 -13.30 1.37 -6.85
CA PRO A 124 -14.19 0.30 -7.30
C PRO A 124 -13.99 -0.13 -8.75
N VAL A 125 -13.63 0.79 -9.65
CA VAL A 125 -13.36 0.48 -11.06
C VAL A 125 -12.24 -0.55 -11.19
N PHE A 126 -11.09 -0.30 -10.54
CA PHE A 126 -9.94 -1.21 -10.56
C PHE A 126 -10.21 -2.53 -9.85
N LYS A 127 -10.90 -2.47 -8.70
CA LYS A 127 -11.27 -3.68 -7.96
C LYS A 127 -12.20 -4.58 -8.78
N ASN A 128 -13.07 -4.01 -9.61
CA ASN A 128 -13.99 -4.77 -10.46
C ASN A 128 -13.38 -5.21 -11.79
N SER A 129 -12.35 -4.53 -12.29
CA SER A 129 -11.67 -4.89 -13.54
C SER A 129 -10.44 -5.78 -13.33
N LEU A 130 -9.94 -5.94 -12.10
CA LEU A 130 -8.81 -6.81 -11.78
C LEU A 130 -9.08 -8.25 -12.23
N THR A 131 -8.20 -8.77 -13.10
CA THR A 131 -8.24 -10.15 -13.58
C THR A 131 -7.23 -11.04 -12.89
N LYS A 132 -6.11 -10.46 -12.47
CA LYS A 132 -4.98 -11.19 -11.91
C LYS A 132 -4.24 -10.28 -10.94
N LEU A 133 -3.82 -10.85 -9.81
CA LEU A 133 -2.86 -10.23 -8.91
C LEU A 133 -1.88 -11.29 -8.44
N GLU A 134 -0.60 -11.05 -8.66
CA GLU A 134 0.48 -11.96 -8.30
C GLU A 134 1.57 -11.23 -7.55
N ILE A 135 2.24 -11.96 -6.66
CA ILE A 135 3.48 -11.53 -6.03
C ILE A 135 4.61 -12.34 -6.66
N GLY A 136 5.72 -11.68 -7.01
CA GLY A 136 6.85 -12.33 -7.63
C GLY A 136 7.44 -13.47 -6.80
N GLU A 137 8.01 -14.47 -7.48
CA GLU A 137 8.65 -15.62 -6.83
C GLU A 137 9.93 -15.23 -6.07
N SER A 138 10.03 -15.64 -4.81
CA SER A 138 11.15 -15.34 -3.92
C SER A 138 12.50 -15.78 -4.49
N ASP A 139 12.60 -17.00 -5.03
CA ASP A 139 13.85 -17.57 -5.56
C ASP A 139 14.48 -16.77 -6.71
N ARG A 140 13.63 -16.06 -7.45
CA ARG A 140 14.03 -15.18 -8.55
C ARG A 140 14.39 -13.79 -8.04
N TRP A 141 13.51 -13.18 -7.25
CA TRP A 141 13.59 -11.77 -6.91
C TRP A 141 14.52 -11.45 -5.75
N LEU A 142 14.70 -12.37 -4.79
CA LEU A 142 15.62 -12.16 -3.67
C LEU A 142 17.08 -11.94 -4.09
N ARG A 143 17.45 -12.41 -5.28
CA ARG A 143 18.75 -12.15 -5.90
C ARG A 143 18.94 -10.66 -6.22
N LEU A 144 17.86 -9.94 -6.51
CA LEU A 144 17.87 -8.55 -6.96
C LEU A 144 17.49 -7.58 -5.83
N SER A 145 16.44 -7.87 -5.07
CA SER A 145 15.87 -6.99 -4.04
C SER A 145 15.38 -7.81 -2.84
N ASP A 146 15.28 -7.21 -1.66
CA ASP A 146 14.52 -7.79 -0.55
C ASP A 146 13.01 -7.63 -0.71
N HIS A 147 12.56 -6.78 -1.65
CA HIS A 147 11.17 -6.68 -2.07
C HIS A 147 10.87 -7.57 -3.28
N LEU A 148 9.65 -8.10 -3.31
CA LEU A 148 9.03 -8.82 -4.41
C LEU A 148 8.06 -7.89 -5.13
N PRO A 149 7.98 -7.93 -6.47
CA PRO A 149 7.00 -7.12 -7.18
C PRO A 149 5.57 -7.63 -6.91
N ILE A 150 4.64 -6.69 -6.76
CA ILE A 150 3.20 -6.95 -6.93
C ILE A 150 2.84 -6.62 -8.38
N ILE A 151 2.18 -7.55 -9.07
CA ILE A 151 1.79 -7.43 -10.47
C ILE A 151 0.27 -7.56 -10.54
N GLY A 152 -0.41 -6.50 -11.00
CA GLY A 152 -1.85 -6.48 -11.22
C GLY A 152 -2.19 -6.37 -12.71
N GLU A 153 -3.09 -7.23 -13.19
CA GLU A 153 -3.64 -7.16 -14.54
C GLU A 153 -5.12 -6.75 -14.47
N PHE A 154 -5.54 -5.87 -15.37
CA PHE A 154 -6.88 -5.29 -15.39
C PHE A 154 -7.50 -5.44 -16.77
N LYS A 155 -8.78 -5.80 -16.81
CA LYS A 155 -9.62 -5.66 -18.01
C LYS A 155 -9.76 -4.18 -18.35
N LYS A 156 -9.65 -3.91 -19.64
CA LYS A 156 -9.97 -2.60 -20.22
C LYS A 156 -11.48 -2.38 -20.26
#